data_AF-A0A924K1K8-F1
#
_entry.id   AF-A0A924K1K8-F1
#
_cell.length_a   1.000
_cell.length_b   1.000
_cell.length_c   1.000
_cell.angle_alpha   90.00
_cell.angle_beta   90.00
_cell.angle_gamma   90.00
#
_symmetry.space_group_name_H-M   'P 1'
#
loop_
_entity.id
_entity.type
_entity.pdbx_description
1 polymer ?
#
loop_
_entity_poly.entity_id
_entity_poly.type
_entity_poly.pdbx_seq_one_letter_code
_entity_poly.pdbx_strand_id
1 'polypeptide(L)'
;MNRVPSDDPLLDPALLQKLVTHEMPFGKYKGHVLADLPGNYLAWFAREGFPSGELGRLLSLMLEIDHNGLKPLLEPLRRNITSASAAQTSTPNPAMQTSMGTSRNTRRP
;
A
#
# COMPACT_ATOMS: atom_id res chain seq x y z
N MET A 1 -4.75 14.67 20.16
CA MET A 1 -3.63 14.07 19.40
C MET A 1 -3.25 12.72 20.02
N ASN A 2 -3.94 11.63 19.68
CA ASN A 2 -3.44 10.28 19.95
C ASN A 2 -2.84 9.76 18.63
N ARG A 3 -1.55 10.05 18.37
CA ARG A 3 -0.80 9.22 17.42
C ARG A 3 -0.45 7.96 18.18
N VAL A 4 -1.25 6.93 17.97
CA VAL A 4 -0.90 5.55 18.31
C VAL A 4 0.49 5.30 17.69
N PRO A 5 1.49 4.84 18.44
CA PRO A 5 2.78 4.48 17.86
C PRO A 5 2.56 3.34 16.86
N SER A 6 2.77 3.60 15.57
CA SER A 6 2.58 2.64 14.47
C SER A 6 3.67 1.56 14.39
N ASP A 7 4.34 1.27 15.49
CA ASP A 7 5.53 0.39 15.56
C ASP A 7 5.25 -0.83 16.46
N ASP A 8 4.01 -1.33 16.44
CA ASP A 8 3.66 -2.64 17.02
C ASP A 8 3.94 -3.71 15.94
N PRO A 9 5.06 -4.44 16.01
CA PRO A 9 5.52 -5.34 14.94
C PRO A 9 4.68 -6.61 14.78
N LEU A 10 3.57 -6.76 15.51
CA LEU A 10 2.73 -7.96 15.47
C LEU A 10 1.63 -7.93 14.41
N LEU A 11 1.13 -6.77 13.97
CA LEU A 11 0.07 -6.73 12.95
C LEU A 11 -0.03 -5.38 12.23
N ASP A 12 0.94 -5.09 11.36
CA ASP A 12 0.90 -3.88 10.54
C ASP A 12 -0.13 -3.98 9.41
N PRO A 13 -1.10 -3.05 9.30
CA PRO A 13 -2.01 -3.00 8.14
C PRO A 13 -1.27 -2.75 6.82
N ALA A 14 -0.02 -2.29 6.88
CA ALA A 14 0.86 -2.18 5.73
C ALA A 14 1.21 -3.55 5.11
N LEU A 15 1.27 -4.63 5.90
CA LEU A 15 1.53 -5.98 5.39
C LEU A 15 0.36 -6.48 4.54
N LEU A 16 -0.88 -6.26 5.01
CA LEU A 16 -2.09 -6.58 4.24
C LEU A 16 -2.12 -5.83 2.90
N GLN A 17 -1.68 -4.58 2.87
CA GLN A 17 -1.54 -3.81 1.62
C GLN A 17 -0.49 -4.41 0.70
N LYS A 18 0.64 -4.86 1.23
CA LYS A 18 1.68 -5.54 0.45
C LYS A 18 1.19 -6.86 -0.13
N LEU A 19 0.34 -7.63 0.56
CA LEU A 19 -0.23 -8.86 -0.02
C LEU A 19 -1.00 -8.62 -1.33
N VAL A 20 -1.66 -7.47 -1.46
CA VAL A 20 -2.51 -7.17 -2.62
C VAL A 20 -1.84 -6.30 -3.68
N THR A 21 -0.64 -5.76 -3.40
CA THR A 21 0.13 -4.92 -4.34
C THR A 21 1.43 -5.59 -4.78
N HIS A 22 2.01 -6.45 -3.95
CA HIS A 22 3.30 -7.03 -4.19
C HIS A 22 3.17 -8.28 -5.06
N GLU A 23 3.90 -8.28 -6.16
CA GLU A 23 3.95 -9.38 -7.11
C GLU A 23 5.05 -10.38 -6.74
N MET A 24 4.84 -11.64 -7.12
CA MET A 24 5.81 -12.70 -6.96
C MET A 24 7.04 -12.42 -7.86
N PRO A 25 8.26 -12.29 -7.30
CA PRO A 25 9.45 -11.99 -8.11
C PRO A 25 10.04 -13.22 -8.83
N PHE A 26 9.65 -14.43 -8.42
CA PHE A 26 10.16 -15.70 -8.95
C PHE A 26 9.10 -16.81 -8.92
N GLY A 27 9.44 -17.96 -9.50
CA GLY A 27 8.58 -19.14 -9.52
C GLY A 27 7.58 -19.14 -10.68
N LYS A 28 6.60 -20.06 -10.61
CA LYS A 28 5.59 -20.26 -11.65
C LYS A 28 4.64 -19.06 -11.78
N TYR A 29 4.40 -18.35 -10.68
CA TYR A 29 3.47 -17.23 -10.61
C TYR A 29 4.19 -15.87 -10.67
N LYS A 30 5.38 -15.81 -11.28
CA LYS A 30 6.12 -14.55 -11.43
C LYS A 30 5.25 -13.48 -12.10
N GLY A 31 5.16 -12.30 -11.49
CA GLY A 31 4.30 -11.20 -11.96
C GLY A 31 2.83 -11.32 -11.56
N HIS A 32 2.45 -12.34 -10.79
CA HIS A 32 1.14 -12.40 -10.15
C HIS A 32 1.20 -11.84 -8.73
N VAL A 33 0.13 -11.19 -8.31
CA VAL A 33 -0.04 -10.67 -6.95
C VAL A 33 -0.15 -11.81 -5.95
N LEU A 34 0.46 -11.66 -4.77
CA LEU A 34 0.41 -12.66 -3.69
C LEU A 34 -1.03 -13.06 -3.32
N ALA A 35 -1.95 -12.10 -3.31
CA ALA A 35 -3.37 -12.31 -3.02
C ALA A 35 -4.09 -13.23 -4.04
N ASP A 36 -3.61 -13.29 -5.29
CA ASP A 36 -4.20 -14.12 -6.35
C ASP A 36 -3.51 -15.50 -6.46
N LEU A 37 -2.56 -15.80 -5.58
CA LEU A 37 -1.91 -17.11 -5.54
C LEU A 37 -2.90 -18.19 -5.09
N PRO A 38 -2.88 -19.36 -5.76
CA PRO A 38 -3.75 -20.45 -5.37
C PRO A 38 -3.25 -21.08 -4.05
N GLY A 39 -4.18 -21.49 -3.18
CA GLY A 39 -3.87 -22.02 -1.85
C GLY A 39 -2.99 -23.28 -1.90
N ASN A 40 -3.09 -24.09 -2.97
CA ASN A 40 -2.21 -25.24 -3.17
C ASN A 40 -0.73 -24.86 -3.30
N TYR A 41 -0.43 -23.69 -3.85
CA TYR A 41 0.94 -23.19 -4.02
C TYR A 41 1.49 -22.65 -2.70
N LEU A 42 0.66 -21.97 -1.91
CA LEU A 42 1.00 -21.52 -0.57
C LEU A 42 1.22 -22.72 0.38
N ALA A 43 0.37 -23.74 0.30
CA ALA A 43 0.50 -24.98 1.07
C ALA A 43 1.77 -25.76 0.69
N TRP A 44 2.19 -25.73 -0.57
CA TRP A 44 3.47 -26.29 -1.00
C TRP A 44 4.63 -25.53 -0.34
N PHE A 45 4.61 -24.19 -0.35
CA PHE A 45 5.60 -23.38 0.35
C PHE A 45 5.63 -23.60 1.86
N ALA A 46 4.48 -23.89 2.48
CA ALA A 46 4.41 -24.24 3.90
C ALA A 46 5.19 -25.51 4.24
N ARG A 47 5.30 -26.42 3.27
CA ARG A 47 6.02 -27.70 3.39
C ARG A 47 7.49 -27.58 3.02
N GLU A 48 7.79 -26.81 1.98
CA GLU A 48 9.16 -26.56 1.51
C GLU A 48 9.92 -25.60 2.45
N GLY A 49 9.21 -24.62 3.00
CA GLY A 49 9.74 -23.51 3.79
C GLY A 49 9.62 -22.19 3.03
N PHE A 50 9.22 -21.14 3.76
CA PHE A 50 9.17 -19.79 3.20
C PHE A 50 10.57 -19.17 3.15
N PRO A 51 10.88 -18.39 2.10
CA PRO A 51 12.16 -17.69 2.01
C PRO A 51 12.28 -16.64 3.12
N SER A 52 13.42 -16.58 3.80
CA SER A 52 13.65 -15.59 4.85
C SER A 52 13.52 -14.15 4.33
N GLY A 53 13.02 -13.27 5.20
CA GLY A 53 12.81 -11.86 4.91
C GLY A 53 11.35 -11.51 4.69
N GLU A 54 11.11 -10.39 4.03
CA GLU A 54 9.78 -9.82 3.88
C GLU A 54 8.84 -10.71 3.06
N LEU A 55 9.35 -11.32 1.99
CA LEU A 55 8.55 -12.16 1.11
C LEU A 55 8.00 -13.40 1.83
N GLY A 56 8.82 -14.09 2.63
CA GLY A 56 8.34 -15.24 3.40
C GLY A 56 7.34 -14.85 4.47
N ARG A 57 7.51 -13.67 5.08
CA ARG A 57 6.54 -13.12 6.03
C ARG A 57 5.19 -12.85 5.37
N LEU A 58 5.19 -12.28 4.16
CA LEU A 58 3.99 -12.07 3.36
C LEU A 58 3.34 -13.40 2.95
N LEU A 59 4.12 -14.39 2.50
CA LEU A 59 3.59 -15.70 2.11
C LEU A 59 2.98 -16.47 3.29
N SER A 60 3.63 -16.45 4.46
CA SER A 60 3.08 -17.06 5.68
C SER A 60 1.75 -16.40 6.07
N LEU A 61 1.72 -15.06 6.06
CA LEU A 61 0.50 -14.31 6.36
C LEU A 61 -0.61 -14.63 5.36
N MET A 62 -0.29 -14.74 4.07
CA MET A 62 -1.26 -15.09 3.04
C MET A 62 -1.83 -16.50 3.25
N LEU A 63 -0.98 -17.46 3.63
CA LEU A 63 -1.42 -18.82 3.95
C LEU A 63 -2.34 -18.82 5.17
N GLU A 64 -2.02 -18.08 6.23
CA GLU A 64 -2.87 -17.96 7.40
C GLU A 64 -4.25 -17.37 7.06
N ILE A 65 -4.28 -16.31 6.25
CA ILE A 65 -5.53 -15.69 5.78
C ILE A 65 -6.36 -16.68 4.94
N ASP A 66 -5.72 -17.43 4.03
CA ASP A 66 -6.37 -18.44 3.20
C ASP A 66 -6.91 -19.61 4.05
N HIS A 67 -6.09 -20.12 4.98
CA HIS A 67 -6.44 -21.22 5.87
C HIS A 67 -7.62 -20.87 6.80
N ASN A 68 -7.72 -19.61 7.21
CA ASN A 68 -8.86 -19.10 8.01
C ASN A 68 -10.06 -18.64 7.15
N GLY A 69 -9.97 -18.71 5.82
CA GLY A 69 -11.05 -18.26 4.93
C GLY A 69 -11.31 -16.74 4.97
N LEU A 70 -10.29 -15.95 5.34
CA LEU A 70 -10.39 -14.49 5.52
C LEU A 70 -10.05 -13.71 4.24
N LYS A 71 -9.77 -14.40 3.12
CA LYS A 71 -9.62 -13.80 1.79
C LYS A 71 -10.70 -12.77 1.39
N PRO A 72 -12.01 -12.98 1.61
CA PRO A 72 -13.02 -11.99 1.26
C PRO A 72 -12.88 -10.66 2.04
N LEU A 73 -12.19 -10.66 3.19
CA LEU A 73 -11.91 -9.41 3.93
C LEU A 73 -10.84 -8.55 3.23
N LEU A 74 -10.02 -9.13 2.35
CA LEU A 74 -9.06 -8.40 1.54
C LEU A 74 -9.72 -7.66 0.36
N GLU A 75 -10.90 -8.08 -0.11
CA GLU A 75 -11.61 -7.41 -1.21
C GLU A 75 -11.99 -5.95 -0.90
N PRO A 76 -12.62 -5.61 0.25
CA PRO A 76 -12.91 -4.21 0.57
C PRO A 76 -11.63 -3.39 0.81
N LEU A 77 -10.54 -4.02 1.26
CA LEU A 77 -9.23 -3.37 1.38
C LEU A 77 -8.64 -3.06 0.00
N ARG A 78 -8.73 -3.96 -0.99
CA ARG A 78 -8.35 -3.68 -2.38
C ARG A 78 -9.06 -2.42 -2.91
N ARG A 79 -10.34 -2.27 -2.59
CA ARG A 79 -11.16 -1.12 -3.01
C ARG A 79 -10.75 0.19 -2.31
N ASN A 80 -10.38 0.14 -1.03
CA ASN A 80 -10.03 1.35 -0.27
C ASN A 80 -8.63 1.91 -0.62
N ILE A 81 -7.70 1.05 -1.07
CA ILE A 81 -6.35 1.44 -1.49
C ILE A 81 -6.41 2.31 -2.75
N THR A 82 -7.26 1.96 -3.72
CA THR A 82 -7.48 2.76 -4.94
C THR A 82 -7.97 4.18 -4.61
N SER A 83 -8.78 4.34 -3.56
CA SER A 83 -9.30 5.66 -3.14
C SER A 83 -8.30 6.46 -2.31
N ALA A 84 -7.42 5.81 -1.54
CA ALA A 84 -6.40 6.48 -0.73
C ALA A 84 -5.25 7.04 -1.57
N SER A 85 -4.89 6.39 -2.69
CA SER A 85 -3.82 6.85 -3.58
C SER A 85 -4.24 7.97 -4.54
N ALA A 86 -5.53 8.21 -4.73
CA ALA A 86 -6.04 9.27 -5.63
C ALA A 86 -6.23 10.64 -4.95
N ALA A 87 -6.17 10.71 -3.62
CA ALA A 87 -6.45 11.96 -2.88
C ALA A 87 -5.23 12.87 -2.67
N GLN A 88 -4.07 12.57 -3.27
CA GLN A 88 -2.83 13.35 -3.10
C GLN A 88 -2.22 13.78 -4.44
N THR A 89 -3.01 14.22 -5.42
CA THR A 89 -2.47 15.01 -6.55
C THR A 89 -3.58 15.80 -7.25
N SER A 90 -4.10 16.85 -6.61
CA SER A 90 -4.83 17.92 -7.30
C SER A 90 -4.83 19.19 -6.45
N THR A 91 -3.67 19.82 -6.35
CA THR A 91 -3.62 21.29 -6.34
C THR A 91 -2.95 21.72 -7.63
N PRO A 92 -3.68 21.86 -8.75
CA PRO A 92 -3.22 22.71 -9.82
C PRO A 92 -3.25 24.14 -9.29
N ASN A 93 -2.08 24.76 -9.22
CA ASN A 93 -1.88 26.16 -8.90
C ASN A 93 -2.77 27.04 -9.80
N PRO A 94 -3.80 27.75 -9.28
CA PRO A 94 -4.44 28.79 -10.07
C PRO A 94 -3.59 30.05 -9.92
N ALA A 95 -2.63 30.20 -10.82
CA ALA A 95 -2.10 31.50 -11.18
C ALA A 95 -3.27 32.36 -11.68
N MET A 96 -3.85 33.19 -10.82
CA MET A 96 -4.70 34.33 -11.16
C MET A 96 -5.05 35.13 -9.90
N GLN A 97 -4.19 36.08 -9.53
CA GLN A 97 -4.64 37.31 -8.85
C GLN A 97 -4.00 38.50 -9.57
N THR A 98 -4.73 38.96 -10.56
CA THR A 98 -4.52 40.22 -11.28
C THR A 98 -5.06 41.37 -10.43
N SER A 99 -4.27 42.44 -10.31
CA SER A 99 -4.67 43.85 -10.05
C SER A 99 -5.19 44.27 -8.66
N MET A 100 -4.42 45.13 -7.96
CA MET A 100 -4.64 46.59 -7.86
C MET A 100 -3.85 47.19 -6.67
N GLY A 101 -3.17 48.33 -6.88
CA GLY A 101 -2.70 49.19 -5.77
C GLY A 101 -1.36 49.88 -5.98
N THR A 102 -1.38 51.05 -6.62
CA THR A 102 -0.30 52.02 -6.76
C THR A 102 0.42 52.32 -5.43
N SER A 103 1.75 52.19 -5.38
CA SER A 103 2.58 52.98 -4.47
C SER A 103 3.90 53.36 -5.16
N ARG A 104 3.88 54.54 -5.78
CA ARG A 104 5.03 55.18 -6.41
C ARG A 104 5.80 55.89 -5.30
N ASN A 105 6.82 55.23 -4.73
CA ASN A 105 7.74 55.85 -3.78
C ASN A 105 9.19 55.67 -4.23
N THR A 106 9.70 56.63 -4.99
CA THR A 106 11.13 56.96 -5.05
C THR A 106 11.27 58.44 -5.39
N ARG A 107 11.37 59.29 -4.37
CA ARG A 107 11.80 60.68 -4.50
C ARG A 107 13.27 60.76 -4.10
N ARG A 108 14.15 60.91 -5.10
CA ARG A 108 15.51 61.50 -5.04
C ARG A 108 16.15 61.43 -6.44
N PRO A 109 17.19 62.22 -6.75
CA PRO A 109 17.92 63.19 -5.92
C PRO A 109 17.31 64.60 -5.89
#